data_AF-A0A964EV44-F1
#
_entry.id   AF-A0A964EV44-F1
#
_cell.length_a   1.000
_cell.length_b   1.000
_cell.length_c   1.000
_cell.angle_alpha   90.00
_cell.angle_beta   90.00
_cell.angle_gamma   90.00
#
_symmetry.space_group_name_H-M   'P 1'
#
loop_
_entity.id
_entity.type
_entity.pdbx_description
1 polymer ?
#
loop_
_entity_poly.entity_id
_entity_poly.type
_entity_poly.pdbx_seq_one_letter_code
_entity_poly.pdbx_strand_id
1 'polypeptide(L)'
;MLRTHSNAQAPLRHRCMGCGGSCQSVHVSLFGDEPERIRALAAQLDVSEPVDEDNHLRKVDGACVFLDPGNLCRIHARFGPEAKPTVCRQFPIVAVRAEDGVRVGIDPSCYTAVQTWRDGPLAEEGSLISSKVSFEEGQARQEARLIEDLEAPGATVAGVLARLCGQAPPEDGGLPEGFGERLLERIRAGKVQEFVSGAIVGPQMAAALGPVLAHAVDSDAPGPWPVLSPEAEAWAIEATRRVVFLRLASVSLPSVAGVGLLMLSGAVLCGWTAPDTETFGHHLSGWIRALRFRPFWTRITPDPRTLSWLATGR
;
A
#
# COMPACT_ATOMS: atom_id res chain seq x y z
N MET A 1 -11.32 -23.22 16.51
CA MET A 1 -9.90 -23.09 16.90
C MET A 1 -9.18 -22.31 15.81
N LEU A 2 -8.88 -21.03 16.05
CA LEU A 2 -7.96 -20.28 15.20
C LEU A 2 -6.59 -20.96 15.33
N ARG A 3 -6.17 -21.72 14.32
CA ARG A 3 -4.76 -22.10 14.19
C ARG A 3 -4.03 -20.86 13.69
N THR A 4 -3.49 -20.09 14.62
CA THR A 4 -2.41 -19.15 14.33
C THR A 4 -1.21 -19.99 13.92
N HIS A 5 -0.97 -20.15 12.61
CA HIS A 5 0.29 -20.76 12.19
C HIS A 5 1.44 -19.88 12.69
N SER A 6 2.25 -20.49 13.54
CA SER A 6 3.44 -19.93 14.15
C SER A 6 4.53 -19.75 13.09
N ASN A 7 4.81 -18.50 12.76
CA ASN A 7 6.15 -17.93 12.94
C ASN A 7 5.89 -16.55 13.53
N ALA A 8 6.38 -16.33 14.75
CA ALA A 8 6.04 -15.18 15.59
C ALA A 8 6.09 -13.87 14.80
N GLN A 9 4.94 -13.41 14.31
CA GLN A 9 4.87 -12.04 13.84
C GLN A 9 5.13 -11.18 15.06
N ALA A 10 6.11 -10.29 14.93
CA ALA A 10 6.32 -9.25 15.92
C ALA A 10 4.96 -8.62 16.23
N PRO A 11 4.69 -8.30 17.50
CA PRO A 11 3.42 -7.72 17.88
C PRO A 11 3.08 -6.54 16.96
N LEU A 12 1.85 -6.52 16.45
CA LEU A 12 1.40 -5.45 15.57
C LEU A 12 1.39 -4.14 16.36
N ARG A 13 2.05 -3.11 15.83
CA ARG A 13 2.15 -1.79 16.46
C ARG A 13 1.63 -0.72 15.53
N HIS A 14 0.80 0.16 16.07
CA HIS A 14 0.25 1.29 15.32
C HIS A 14 -0.41 2.31 16.24
N ARG A 15 -0.24 3.60 15.92
CA ARG A 15 -1.07 4.70 16.44
C ARG A 15 -1.59 5.54 15.28
N CYS A 16 -2.90 5.77 15.24
CA CYS A 16 -3.49 6.69 14.28
C CYS A 16 -3.13 8.13 14.64
N MET A 17 -2.56 8.87 13.70
CA MET A 17 -2.19 10.29 13.87
C MET A 17 -3.23 11.26 13.28
N GLY A 18 -4.35 10.75 12.77
CA GLY A 18 -5.44 11.60 12.26
C GLY A 18 -5.11 12.37 10.98
N CYS A 19 -4.19 11.90 10.13
CA CYS A 19 -3.75 12.62 8.93
C CYS A 19 -4.79 12.72 7.79
N GLY A 20 -5.95 12.05 7.92
CA GLY A 20 -7.02 12.02 6.91
C GLY A 20 -6.70 11.23 5.63
N GLY A 21 -5.46 10.80 5.40
CA GLY A 21 -5.07 10.13 4.15
C GLY A 21 -5.81 8.81 3.88
N SER A 22 -6.19 8.06 4.93
CA SER A 22 -7.01 6.85 4.78
C SER A 22 -8.48 7.14 4.45
N CYS A 23 -8.93 8.38 4.61
CA CYS A 23 -10.27 8.83 4.22
C CYS A 23 -10.30 9.30 2.75
N GLN A 24 -9.17 9.26 2.05
CA GLN A 24 -9.05 9.65 0.64
C GLN A 24 -8.83 8.41 -0.23
N SER A 25 -9.44 8.36 -1.42
CA SER A 25 -9.28 7.26 -2.38
C SER A 25 -9.56 5.85 -1.81
N VAL A 26 -10.49 5.73 -0.85
CA VAL A 26 -10.98 4.43 -0.32
C VAL A 26 -12.39 4.12 -0.77
N HIS A 27 -12.72 2.84 -0.79
CA HIS A 27 -14.09 2.36 -0.93
C HIS A 27 -14.52 1.75 0.42
N VAL A 28 -15.45 2.41 1.11
CA VAL A 28 -15.86 2.03 2.48
C VAL A 28 -17.22 1.37 2.40
N SER A 29 -17.26 0.04 2.44
CA SER A 29 -18.51 -0.73 2.53
C SER A 29 -19.09 -0.67 3.93
N LEU A 30 -20.41 -0.54 4.01
CA LEU A 30 -21.19 -0.58 5.24
C LEU A 30 -21.89 -1.93 5.36
N PHE A 31 -22.03 -2.43 6.59
CA PHE A 31 -22.61 -3.74 6.86
C PHE A 31 -23.77 -3.66 7.87
N GLY A 32 -24.71 -4.61 7.81
CA GLY A 32 -25.79 -4.69 8.78
C GLY A 32 -26.65 -3.42 8.81
N ASP A 33 -26.79 -2.81 9.99
CA ASP A 33 -27.54 -1.58 10.26
C ASP A 33 -26.71 -0.29 10.08
N GLU A 34 -25.45 -0.41 9.63
CA GLU A 34 -24.57 0.74 9.42
C GLU A 34 -25.11 1.75 8.41
N PRO A 35 -25.72 1.37 7.26
CA PRO A 35 -26.28 2.35 6.33
C PRO A 35 -27.29 3.30 6.99
N GLU A 36 -28.25 2.76 7.76
CA GLU A 36 -29.27 3.53 8.46
C GLU A 36 -28.65 4.41 9.54
N ARG A 37 -27.75 3.84 10.35
CA ARG A 37 -27.04 4.56 11.40
C ARG A 37 -26.21 5.72 10.84
N ILE A 38 -25.49 5.50 9.74
CA ILE A 38 -24.68 6.52 9.09
C ILE A 38 -25.55 7.62 8.48
N ARG A 39 -26.70 7.29 7.87
CA ARG A 39 -27.66 8.30 7.40
C ARG A 39 -28.18 9.18 8.54
N ALA A 40 -28.46 8.60 9.72
CA ALA A 40 -28.88 9.36 10.90
C ALA A 40 -27.79 10.30 11.44
N LEU A 41 -26.51 9.87 11.44
CA LEU A 41 -25.38 10.73 11.81
C LEU A 41 -25.15 11.84 10.78
N ALA A 42 -25.30 11.53 9.49
CA ALA A 42 -25.16 12.49 8.40
C ALA A 42 -26.17 13.62 8.46
N ALA A 43 -27.44 13.31 8.79
CA ALA A 43 -28.48 14.32 8.97
C ALA A 43 -28.13 15.35 10.05
N GLN A 44 -27.44 14.93 11.11
CA GLN A 44 -26.97 15.84 12.17
C GLN A 44 -25.73 16.65 11.77
N LEU A 45 -25.00 16.22 10.74
CA LEU A 45 -23.77 16.83 10.22
C LEU A 45 -24.01 17.65 8.95
N ASP A 46 -25.28 17.83 8.55
CA ASP A 46 -25.69 18.48 7.29
C ASP A 46 -25.00 17.84 6.07
N VAL A 47 -24.87 16.51 6.08
CA VAL A 47 -24.32 15.73 4.96
C VAL A 47 -25.46 15.06 4.20
N SER A 48 -25.71 15.52 2.97
CA SER A 48 -26.68 14.90 2.08
C SER A 48 -26.14 13.61 1.47
N GLU A 49 -27.02 12.61 1.32
CA GLU A 49 -26.77 11.37 0.57
C GLU A 49 -25.42 10.71 0.93
N PRO A 50 -25.17 10.40 2.21
CA PRO A 50 -23.85 9.94 2.66
C PRO A 50 -23.48 8.52 2.17
N VAL A 51 -24.47 7.76 1.72
CA VAL A 51 -24.36 6.34 1.36
C VAL A 51 -24.94 6.16 -0.04
N ASP A 52 -24.23 5.47 -0.93
CA ASP A 52 -24.69 5.15 -2.28
C ASP A 52 -25.62 3.92 -2.33
N GLU A 53 -26.04 3.55 -3.54
CA GLU A 53 -26.96 2.43 -3.78
C GLU A 53 -26.40 1.06 -3.41
N ASP A 54 -25.06 0.93 -3.40
CA ASP A 54 -24.34 -0.30 -3.07
C ASP A 54 -23.93 -0.37 -1.59
N ASN A 55 -24.48 0.52 -0.74
CA ASN A 55 -24.14 0.67 0.67
C ASN A 55 -22.65 1.00 0.93
N HIS A 56 -22.05 1.83 0.08
CA HIS A 56 -20.74 2.43 0.35
C HIS A 56 -20.87 3.88 0.80
N LEU A 57 -19.89 4.34 1.59
CA LEU A 57 -19.78 5.78 1.83
C LEU A 57 -19.49 6.51 0.52
N ARG A 58 -20.33 7.50 0.21
CA ARG A 58 -20.14 8.35 -0.96
C ARG A 58 -18.83 9.12 -0.86
N LYS A 59 -18.25 9.41 -2.04
CA LYS A 59 -17.09 10.27 -2.19
C LYS A 59 -17.44 11.61 -2.83
N VAL A 60 -16.71 12.64 -2.46
CA VAL A 60 -16.71 13.97 -3.07
C VAL A 60 -15.26 14.30 -3.37
N ASP A 61 -14.94 14.59 -4.63
CA ASP A 61 -13.59 14.95 -5.09
C ASP A 61 -12.49 13.98 -4.61
N GLY A 62 -12.77 12.68 -4.71
CA GLY A 62 -11.83 11.62 -4.31
C GLY A 62 -11.70 11.40 -2.80
N ALA A 63 -12.39 12.17 -1.95
CA ALA A 63 -12.41 12.01 -0.50
C ALA A 63 -13.76 11.47 0.02
N CYS A 64 -13.74 10.81 1.19
CA CYS A 64 -14.95 10.42 1.90
C CYS A 64 -15.82 11.66 2.18
N VAL A 65 -17.14 11.55 1.97
CA VAL A 65 -18.09 12.63 2.21
C VAL A 65 -18.02 13.21 3.64
N PHE A 66 -17.54 12.45 4.63
CA PHE A 66 -17.38 12.91 6.01
C PHE A 66 -16.03 13.56 6.33
N LEU A 67 -15.08 13.60 5.39
CA LEU A 67 -13.79 14.27 5.59
C LEU A 67 -13.98 15.78 5.48
N ASP A 68 -13.51 16.53 6.48
CA ASP A 68 -13.53 17.99 6.44
C ASP A 68 -12.25 18.57 5.79
N PRO A 69 -12.21 19.89 5.51
CA PRO A 69 -11.02 20.54 4.96
C PRO A 69 -9.77 20.48 5.85
N GLY A 70 -9.93 20.20 7.15
CA GLY A 70 -8.85 20.01 8.11
C GLY A 70 -8.33 18.57 8.20
N ASN A 71 -8.75 17.68 7.29
CA ASN A 71 -8.44 16.25 7.28
C ASN A 71 -8.99 15.47 8.49
N LEU A 72 -10.01 16.01 9.17
CA LEU A 72 -10.69 15.34 10.28
C LEU A 72 -12.01 14.72 9.82
N CYS A 73 -12.28 13.52 10.34
CA CYS A 73 -13.55 12.86 10.10
C CYS A 73 -14.65 13.51 10.94
N ARG A 74 -15.67 14.09 10.32
CA ARG A 74 -16.78 14.78 11.01
C ARG A 74 -17.56 13.87 11.96
N ILE A 75 -17.70 12.58 11.62
CA ILE A 75 -18.31 11.59 12.53
C ILE A 75 -17.46 11.44 13.79
N HIS A 76 -16.15 11.26 13.62
CA HIS A 76 -15.21 11.12 14.74
C HIS A 76 -15.20 12.38 15.60
N ALA A 77 -15.07 13.55 14.98
CA ALA A 77 -14.97 14.83 15.67
C ALA A 77 -16.20 15.12 16.55
N ARG A 78 -17.42 14.79 16.06
CA ARG A 78 -18.66 15.09 16.77
C ARG A 78 -19.15 13.99 17.70
N PHE A 79 -18.99 12.73 17.30
CA PHE A 79 -19.62 11.59 17.98
C PHE A 79 -18.61 10.57 18.54
N GLY A 80 -17.31 10.83 18.39
CA GLY A 80 -16.24 9.94 18.84
C GLY A 80 -15.89 8.83 17.84
N PRO A 81 -14.75 8.14 18.03
CA PRO A 81 -14.24 7.13 17.11
C PRO A 81 -15.18 5.92 16.99
N GLU A 82 -15.91 5.59 18.05
CA GLU A 82 -16.86 4.47 18.07
C GLU A 82 -18.07 4.66 17.16
N ALA A 83 -18.41 5.91 16.84
CA ALA A 83 -19.50 6.20 15.91
C ALA A 83 -19.12 5.96 14.44
N LYS A 84 -17.84 5.75 14.12
CA LYS A 84 -17.41 5.47 12.74
C LYS A 84 -17.93 4.12 12.25
N PRO A 85 -18.02 3.90 10.93
CA PRO A 85 -18.23 2.56 10.39
C PRO A 85 -17.17 1.58 10.89
N THR A 86 -17.52 0.30 10.95
CA THR A 86 -16.71 -0.79 11.49
C THR A 86 -15.38 -0.89 10.76
N VAL A 87 -15.40 -0.85 9.42
CA VAL A 87 -14.16 -0.83 8.61
C VAL A 87 -13.28 0.40 8.89
N CYS A 88 -13.88 1.55 9.22
CA CYS A 88 -13.14 2.77 9.54
C CYS A 88 -12.58 2.77 10.97
N ARG A 89 -13.14 1.99 11.88
CA ARG A 89 -12.58 1.72 13.23
C ARG A 89 -11.46 0.70 13.16
N GLN A 90 -11.63 -0.31 12.31
CA GLN A 90 -10.66 -1.38 12.14
C GLN A 90 -9.37 -0.92 11.47
N PHE A 91 -9.43 -0.01 10.48
CA PHE A 91 -8.25 0.46 9.76
C PHE A 91 -7.20 1.08 10.71
N PRO A 92 -5.90 0.73 10.59
CA PRO A 92 -5.27 -0.02 9.49
C PRO A 92 -5.12 -1.53 9.74
N ILE A 93 -5.76 -2.10 10.75
CA ILE A 93 -5.72 -3.55 10.97
C ILE A 93 -6.52 -4.23 9.84
N VAL A 94 -5.91 -5.22 9.20
CA VAL A 94 -6.54 -6.01 8.14
C VAL A 94 -6.49 -7.48 8.54
N ALA A 95 -7.63 -8.14 8.41
CA ALA A 95 -7.73 -9.59 8.49
C ALA A 95 -8.03 -10.18 7.10
N VAL A 96 -7.26 -11.17 6.71
CA VAL A 96 -7.49 -11.94 5.47
C VAL A 96 -7.64 -13.41 5.81
N ARG A 97 -8.69 -14.04 5.28
CA ARG A 97 -8.89 -15.48 5.34
C ARG A 97 -8.26 -16.11 4.11
N ALA A 98 -7.03 -16.59 4.29
CA ALA A 98 -6.27 -17.37 3.32
C ALA A 98 -6.59 -18.87 3.45
N GLU A 99 -6.03 -19.68 2.57
CA GLU A 99 -6.17 -21.14 2.58
C GLU A 99 -5.56 -21.80 3.82
N ASP A 100 -4.56 -21.16 4.43
CA ASP A 100 -3.85 -21.64 5.62
C ASP A 100 -4.40 -21.08 6.95
N GLY A 101 -5.35 -20.16 6.90
CA GLY A 101 -5.99 -19.60 8.10
C GLY A 101 -6.36 -18.12 7.99
N VAL A 102 -6.59 -17.50 9.14
CA VAL A 102 -6.80 -16.04 9.23
C VAL A 102 -5.45 -15.40 9.52
N ARG A 103 -5.07 -14.46 8.66
CA ARG A 103 -3.87 -13.64 8.72
C ARG A 103 -4.26 -12.23 9.14
N VAL A 104 -3.59 -11.67 10.13
CA VAL A 104 -3.85 -10.32 10.65
C VAL A 104 -2.58 -9.49 10.52
N GLY A 105 -2.71 -8.21 10.17
CA GLY A 105 -1.57 -7.31 10.05
C GLY A 105 -1.97 -5.86 9.88
N ILE A 106 -0.99 -4.97 9.84
CA ILE A 106 -1.20 -3.54 9.58
C ILE A 106 -1.06 -3.29 8.08
N ASP A 107 -2.05 -2.62 7.49
CA ASP A 107 -2.00 -2.12 6.13
C ASP A 107 -0.93 -1.02 6.00
N PRO A 108 0.17 -1.25 5.27
CA PRO A 108 1.24 -0.26 5.13
C PRO A 108 0.86 0.91 4.22
N SER A 109 -0.35 0.92 3.64
CA SER A 109 -0.90 2.07 2.94
C SER A 109 -1.42 3.18 3.87
N CYS A 110 -1.36 2.96 5.19
CA CYS A 110 -1.54 4.02 6.17
C CYS A 110 -0.32 4.96 6.17
N TYR A 111 -0.53 6.22 5.83
CA TYR A 111 0.51 7.24 5.72
C TYR A 111 1.35 7.47 6.99
N THR A 112 0.88 7.01 8.15
CA THR A 112 1.58 7.17 9.44
C THR A 112 2.12 5.84 9.99
N ALA A 113 1.98 4.73 9.24
CA ALA A 113 2.46 3.44 9.70
C ALA A 113 3.99 3.41 9.88
N VAL A 114 4.73 4.08 9.00
CA VAL A 114 6.20 4.25 9.09
C VAL A 114 6.65 4.87 10.41
N GLN A 115 5.81 5.68 11.06
CA GLN A 115 6.16 6.37 12.30
C GLN A 115 5.96 5.51 13.56
N THR A 116 5.27 4.37 13.44
CA THR A 116 4.78 3.62 14.62
C THR A 116 5.01 2.12 14.54
N TRP A 117 5.55 1.61 13.43
CA TRP A 117 5.64 0.17 13.18
C TRP A 117 6.62 -0.58 14.11
N ARG A 118 7.59 0.12 14.73
CA ARG A 118 8.56 -0.47 15.66
C ARG A 118 8.21 -0.28 17.13
N ASP A 119 7.83 0.93 17.48
CA ASP A 119 7.77 1.43 18.86
C ASP A 119 6.38 2.00 19.22
N GLY A 120 5.44 1.99 18.27
CA GLY A 120 4.05 2.33 18.52
C GLY A 120 3.40 1.42 19.56
N PRO A 121 2.23 1.81 20.09
CA PRO A 121 1.46 0.97 20.98
C PRO A 121 1.00 -0.29 20.25
N LEU A 122 0.76 -1.36 21.01
CA LEU A 122 0.17 -2.58 20.46
C LEU A 122 -1.18 -2.26 19.83
N ALA A 123 -1.38 -2.75 18.60
CA ALA A 123 -2.65 -2.63 17.91
C ALA A 123 -3.64 -3.64 18.51
N GLU A 124 -4.83 -3.18 18.90
CA GLU A 124 -5.86 -4.06 19.44
C GLU A 124 -6.57 -4.81 18.31
N GLU A 125 -6.46 -6.13 18.29
CA GLU A 125 -6.99 -6.93 17.17
C GLU A 125 -8.52 -7.08 17.22
N GLY A 126 -9.18 -7.05 18.39
CA GLY A 126 -10.65 -7.04 18.50
C GLY A 126 -11.39 -8.07 17.62
N SER A 127 -12.68 -7.80 17.33
CA SER A 127 -13.45 -8.59 16.36
C SER A 127 -13.25 -8.00 14.96
N LEU A 128 -12.50 -8.69 14.10
CA LEU A 128 -12.15 -8.21 12.76
C LEU A 128 -13.10 -8.73 11.68
N ILE A 129 -13.51 -7.81 10.79
CA ILE A 129 -14.03 -8.16 9.48
C ILE A 129 -12.87 -8.70 8.64
N SER A 130 -13.02 -9.93 8.14
CA SER A 130 -12.01 -10.59 7.31
C SER A 130 -12.47 -10.74 5.86
N SER A 131 -11.61 -10.38 4.91
CA SER A 131 -11.84 -10.66 3.49
C SER A 131 -11.30 -12.05 3.12
N LYS A 132 -12.02 -12.82 2.30
CA LYS A 132 -11.52 -14.12 1.80
C LYS A 132 -10.64 -13.89 0.57
N VAL A 133 -9.38 -14.31 0.64
CA VAL A 133 -8.44 -14.28 -0.49
C VAL A 133 -7.63 -15.56 -0.47
N SER A 134 -7.86 -16.45 -1.43
CA SER A 134 -7.18 -17.74 -1.53
C SER A 134 -6.28 -17.77 -2.76
N PHE A 135 -5.15 -18.43 -2.65
CA PHE A 135 -4.23 -18.68 -3.74
C PHE A 135 -4.26 -20.13 -4.17
N GLU A 136 -4.01 -20.36 -5.46
CA GLU A 136 -3.66 -21.70 -5.95
C GLU A 136 -2.26 -22.09 -5.44
N GLU A 137 -1.97 -23.39 -5.41
CA GLU A 137 -0.74 -23.93 -4.82
C GLU A 137 0.54 -23.28 -5.40
N GLY A 138 0.56 -22.99 -6.70
CA GLY A 138 1.68 -22.29 -7.35
C GLY A 138 1.90 -20.87 -6.83
N GLN A 139 0.81 -20.11 -6.62
CA GLN A 139 0.87 -18.75 -6.08
C GLN A 139 1.26 -18.77 -4.59
N ALA A 140 0.73 -19.72 -3.81
CA ALA A 140 1.10 -19.90 -2.41
C ALA A 140 2.60 -20.22 -2.24
N ARG A 141 3.18 -21.04 -3.12
CA ARG A 141 4.64 -21.29 -3.14
C ARG A 141 5.45 -20.04 -3.48
N GLN A 142 4.99 -19.24 -4.44
CA GLN A 142 5.65 -17.97 -4.78
C GLN A 142 5.59 -16.96 -3.61
N GLU A 143 4.45 -16.90 -2.90
CA GLU A 143 4.27 -16.10 -1.69
C GLU A 143 5.23 -16.51 -0.60
N ALA A 144 5.28 -17.81 -0.27
CA ALA A 144 6.20 -18.32 0.75
C ALA A 144 7.66 -17.99 0.42
N ARG A 145 8.07 -18.16 -0.84
CA ARG A 145 9.43 -17.85 -1.27
C ARG A 145 9.77 -16.36 -1.17
N LEU A 146 8.86 -15.50 -1.61
CA LEU A 146 9.09 -14.06 -1.52
C LEU A 146 9.12 -13.58 -0.05
N ILE A 147 8.29 -14.15 0.82
CA ILE A 147 8.35 -13.87 2.25
C ILE A 147 9.68 -14.31 2.85
N GLU A 148 10.17 -15.51 2.52
CA GLU A 148 11.50 -15.99 2.93
C GLU A 148 12.61 -15.02 2.49
N ASP A 149 12.56 -14.55 1.24
CA ASP A 149 13.53 -13.58 0.71
C ASP A 149 13.48 -12.22 1.42
N LEU A 150 12.31 -11.79 1.90
CA LEU A 150 12.10 -10.54 2.64
C LEU A 150 12.46 -10.66 4.13
N GLU A 151 12.35 -11.85 4.71
CA GLU A 151 12.68 -12.13 6.11
C GLU A 151 14.15 -12.56 6.30
N ALA A 152 14.87 -12.79 5.21
CA ALA A 152 16.28 -13.15 5.25
C ALA A 152 17.12 -12.10 6.03
N PRO A 153 18.05 -12.52 6.91
CA PRO A 153 18.92 -11.61 7.62
C PRO A 153 19.71 -10.71 6.64
N GLY A 154 19.63 -9.39 6.84
CA GLY A 154 20.28 -8.43 5.95
C GLY A 154 19.59 -8.27 4.58
N ALA A 155 18.32 -8.66 4.44
CA ALA A 155 17.55 -8.37 3.24
C ALA A 155 17.53 -6.86 2.94
N THR A 156 17.90 -6.52 1.70
CA THR A 156 17.89 -5.15 1.16
C THR A 156 16.91 -5.08 -0.01
N VAL A 157 16.42 -3.88 -0.31
CA VAL A 157 15.53 -3.63 -1.46
C VAL A 157 16.22 -4.09 -2.75
N ALA A 158 17.48 -3.71 -2.93
CA ALA A 158 18.31 -4.13 -4.06
C ALA A 158 18.50 -5.65 -4.12
N GLY A 159 18.79 -6.30 -2.99
CA GLY A 159 19.04 -7.73 -2.94
C GLY A 159 17.80 -8.58 -3.26
N VAL A 160 16.63 -8.17 -2.78
CA VAL A 160 15.36 -8.86 -3.10
C VAL A 160 14.97 -8.60 -4.56
N LEU A 161 15.14 -7.36 -5.06
CA LEU A 161 14.94 -7.04 -6.47
C LEU A 161 15.83 -7.90 -7.37
N ALA A 162 17.11 -8.06 -7.03
CA ALA A 162 18.03 -8.90 -7.81
C ALA A 162 17.54 -10.34 -7.93
N ARG A 163 17.06 -10.94 -6.83
CA ARG A 163 16.48 -12.28 -6.82
C ARG A 163 15.23 -12.38 -7.69
N LEU A 164 14.33 -11.38 -7.62
CA LEU A 164 13.14 -11.31 -8.49
C LEU A 164 13.50 -11.16 -9.97
N CYS A 165 14.63 -10.51 -10.28
CA CYS A 165 15.18 -10.38 -11.63
C CYS A 165 15.98 -11.62 -12.08
N GLY A 166 16.14 -12.63 -11.23
CA GLY A 166 16.96 -13.82 -11.52
C GLY A 166 18.46 -13.54 -11.55
N GLN A 167 18.91 -12.51 -10.85
CA GLN A 167 20.31 -12.08 -10.74
C GLN A 167 20.85 -12.27 -9.32
N ALA A 168 22.18 -12.30 -9.18
CA ALA A 168 22.83 -12.19 -7.88
C ALA A 168 22.70 -10.75 -7.34
N PRO A 169 22.54 -10.54 -6.02
CA PRO A 169 22.61 -9.21 -5.43
C PRO A 169 23.91 -8.48 -5.80
N PRO A 170 23.85 -7.22 -6.28
CA PRO A 170 25.04 -6.43 -6.59
C PRO A 170 25.93 -6.22 -5.36
N GLU A 171 27.25 -6.33 -5.53
CA GLU A 171 28.22 -6.16 -4.43
C GLU A 171 28.30 -4.72 -3.91
N ASP A 172 27.98 -3.75 -4.78
CA ASP A 172 27.99 -2.32 -4.48
C ASP A 172 26.69 -1.82 -3.83
N GLY A 173 25.72 -2.70 -3.62
CA GLY A 173 24.38 -2.36 -3.11
C GLY A 173 23.50 -1.62 -4.12
N GLY A 174 23.93 -1.51 -5.38
CA GLY A 174 23.18 -0.92 -6.47
C GLY A 174 21.99 -1.77 -6.91
N LEU A 175 21.24 -1.28 -7.90
CA LEU A 175 20.13 -2.02 -8.49
C LEU A 175 20.60 -3.15 -9.42
N PRO A 176 19.76 -4.15 -9.68
CA PRO A 176 20.06 -5.21 -10.66
C PRO A 176 20.36 -4.61 -12.04
N GLU A 177 21.19 -5.30 -12.83
CA GLU A 177 21.69 -4.77 -14.09
C GLU A 177 20.55 -4.37 -15.05
N GLY A 178 20.60 -3.12 -15.49
CA GLY A 178 19.63 -2.51 -16.41
C GLY A 178 18.22 -2.33 -15.84
N PHE A 179 17.95 -2.74 -14.59
CA PHE A 179 16.60 -2.73 -14.03
C PHE A 179 16.04 -1.32 -13.92
N GLY A 180 16.86 -0.40 -13.43
CA GLY A 180 16.41 0.95 -13.19
C GLY A 180 16.17 1.74 -14.48
N GLU A 181 16.98 1.54 -15.53
CA GLU A 181 16.73 2.10 -16.86
C GLU A 181 15.39 1.62 -17.41
N ARG A 182 15.13 0.31 -17.33
CA ARG A 182 13.84 -0.28 -17.75
C ARG A 182 12.68 0.26 -16.93
N LEU A 183 12.87 0.48 -15.62
CA LEU A 183 11.84 1.06 -14.76
C LEU A 183 11.50 2.49 -15.20
N LEU A 184 12.50 3.36 -15.38
CA LEU A 184 12.30 4.73 -15.87
C LEU A 184 11.62 4.75 -17.24
N GLU A 185 12.06 3.88 -18.15
CA GLU A 185 11.43 3.71 -19.45
C GLU A 185 9.95 3.35 -19.32
N ARG A 186 9.56 2.44 -18.40
CA ARG A 186 8.14 2.12 -18.16
C ARG A 186 7.37 3.27 -17.58
N ILE A 187 7.92 3.99 -16.61
CA ILE A 187 7.24 5.13 -16.00
C ILE A 187 6.90 6.18 -17.07
N ARG A 188 7.85 6.49 -17.97
CA ARG A 188 7.66 7.43 -19.08
C ARG A 188 6.71 6.90 -20.14
N ALA A 189 6.98 5.71 -20.69
CA ALA A 189 6.20 5.13 -21.77
C ALA A 189 4.76 4.82 -21.34
N GLY A 190 4.56 4.44 -20.08
CA GLY A 190 3.25 4.22 -19.48
C GLY A 190 2.51 5.50 -19.10
N LYS A 191 3.17 6.67 -19.18
CA LYS A 191 2.62 7.96 -18.74
C LYS A 191 2.06 7.89 -17.32
N VAL A 192 2.81 7.26 -16.42
CA VAL A 192 2.31 6.95 -15.06
C VAL A 192 1.94 8.21 -14.29
N GLN A 193 2.63 9.32 -14.52
CA GLN A 193 2.30 10.64 -13.99
C GLN A 193 0.87 11.13 -14.31
N GLU A 194 0.28 10.73 -15.45
CA GLU A 194 -1.09 11.13 -15.78
C GLU A 194 -2.11 10.49 -14.82
N PHE A 195 -1.73 9.43 -14.08
CA PHE A 195 -2.57 8.83 -13.05
C PHE A 195 -2.85 9.80 -11.89
N VAL A 196 -1.83 10.52 -11.41
CA VAL A 196 -1.99 11.38 -10.21
C VAL A 196 -2.83 12.62 -10.46
N SER A 197 -3.04 12.98 -11.73
CA SER A 197 -3.95 14.07 -12.14
C SER A 197 -5.40 13.61 -12.34
N GLY A 198 -5.71 12.32 -12.13
CA GLY A 198 -7.05 11.77 -12.35
C GLY A 198 -8.00 11.99 -11.17
N ALA A 199 -9.30 12.12 -11.44
CA ALA A 199 -10.35 12.39 -10.44
C ALA A 199 -10.51 11.32 -9.33
N ILE A 200 -9.90 10.15 -9.49
CA ILE A 200 -9.91 9.06 -8.49
C ILE A 200 -8.85 9.30 -7.40
N VAL A 201 -7.85 10.15 -7.70
CA VAL A 201 -6.71 10.43 -6.83
C VAL A 201 -7.06 11.57 -5.88
N GLY A 202 -7.10 11.28 -4.59
CA GLY A 202 -7.28 12.30 -3.55
C GLY A 202 -6.00 13.12 -3.33
N PRO A 203 -6.12 14.31 -2.72
CA PRO A 203 -5.00 15.24 -2.52
C PRO A 203 -3.75 14.63 -1.86
N GLN A 204 -3.90 13.75 -0.88
CA GLN A 204 -2.81 13.09 -0.17
C GLN A 204 -2.04 12.11 -1.06
N MET A 205 -2.74 11.38 -1.94
CA MET A 205 -2.07 10.48 -2.87
C MET A 205 -1.38 11.27 -3.99
N ALA A 206 -1.97 12.36 -4.46
CA ALA A 206 -1.33 13.28 -5.40
C ALA A 206 -0.08 13.94 -4.78
N ALA A 207 -0.15 14.41 -3.54
CA ALA A 207 0.99 14.98 -2.82
C ALA A 207 2.12 13.96 -2.60
N ALA A 208 1.76 12.72 -2.26
CA ALA A 208 2.73 11.65 -2.04
C ALA A 208 3.43 11.16 -3.31
N LEU A 209 2.73 11.16 -4.46
CA LEU A 209 3.26 10.58 -5.70
C LEU A 209 3.72 11.62 -6.72
N GLY A 210 3.21 12.85 -6.66
CA GLY A 210 3.55 13.92 -7.59
C GLY A 210 5.06 14.14 -7.72
N PRO A 211 5.79 14.40 -6.62
CA PRO A 211 7.23 14.58 -6.66
C PRO A 211 7.98 13.36 -7.20
N VAL A 212 7.57 12.16 -6.76
CA VAL A 212 8.18 10.87 -7.17
C VAL A 212 8.08 10.67 -8.68
N LEU A 213 6.87 10.85 -9.24
CA LEU A 213 6.62 10.60 -10.66
C LEU A 213 7.18 11.72 -11.54
N ALA A 214 7.14 12.98 -11.09
CA ALA A 214 7.78 14.09 -11.80
C ALA A 214 9.29 13.84 -11.93
N HIS A 215 9.96 13.48 -10.83
CA HIS A 215 11.38 13.16 -10.85
C HIS A 215 11.70 11.99 -11.79
N ALA A 216 10.92 10.90 -11.74
CA ALA A 216 11.14 9.75 -12.62
C ALA A 216 11.01 10.13 -14.11
N VAL A 217 10.08 11.02 -14.46
CA VAL A 217 9.92 11.46 -15.85
C VAL A 217 11.05 12.40 -16.29
N ASP A 218 11.46 13.34 -15.44
CA ASP A 218 12.46 14.36 -15.76
C ASP A 218 13.91 13.86 -15.70
N SER A 219 14.18 12.70 -15.09
CA SER A 219 15.56 12.22 -14.87
C SER A 219 16.23 11.71 -16.16
N ASP A 220 16.96 12.55 -16.88
CA ASP A 220 17.60 12.23 -18.18
C ASP A 220 18.65 11.08 -18.14
N ALA A 221 19.20 10.74 -16.97
CA ALA A 221 20.18 9.68 -16.80
C ALA A 221 19.80 8.75 -15.64
N PRO A 222 20.18 7.45 -15.70
CA PRO A 222 20.26 6.61 -14.51
C PRO A 222 21.39 7.15 -13.64
N GLY A 223 21.10 8.21 -12.87
CA GLY A 223 22.01 8.72 -11.85
C GLY A 223 22.28 7.64 -10.80
N PRO A 224 23.21 7.86 -9.85
CA PRO A 224 23.37 6.90 -8.77
C PRO A 224 22.01 6.66 -8.13
N TRP A 225 21.58 5.40 -8.12
CA TRP A 225 20.32 4.98 -7.53
C TRP A 225 20.30 5.38 -6.05
N PRO A 226 19.14 5.73 -5.50
CA PRO A 226 19.10 6.28 -4.15
C PRO A 226 19.52 5.20 -3.17
N VAL A 227 20.52 5.51 -2.34
CA VAL A 227 20.87 4.68 -1.20
C VAL A 227 19.88 5.00 -0.09
N LEU A 228 18.99 4.05 0.22
CA LEU A 228 18.02 4.22 1.29
C LEU A 228 18.74 4.30 2.63
N SER A 229 18.24 5.15 3.53
CA SER A 229 18.66 5.08 4.93
C SER A 229 18.31 3.71 5.52
N PRO A 230 19.03 3.20 6.53
CA PRO A 230 18.73 1.91 7.13
C PRO A 230 17.27 1.76 7.59
N GLU A 231 16.65 2.84 8.06
CA GLU A 231 15.26 2.81 8.51
C GLU A 231 14.27 2.83 7.34
N ALA A 232 14.52 3.62 6.29
CA ALA A 232 13.72 3.58 5.07
C ALA A 232 13.78 2.21 4.38
N GLU A 233 14.96 1.60 4.34
CA GLU A 233 15.17 0.26 3.80
C GLU A 233 14.40 -0.80 4.61
N ALA A 234 14.53 -0.78 5.94
CA ALA A 234 13.81 -1.70 6.81
C ALA A 234 12.28 -1.54 6.68
N TRP A 235 11.79 -0.30 6.57
CA TRP A 235 10.37 -0.04 6.32
C TRP A 235 9.92 -0.53 4.94
N ALA A 236 10.72 -0.35 3.89
CA ALA A 236 10.39 -0.82 2.55
C ALA A 236 10.23 -2.34 2.48
N ILE A 237 11.15 -3.07 3.12
CA ILE A 237 11.09 -4.53 3.25
C ILE A 237 9.86 -4.96 4.05
N GLU A 238 9.62 -4.35 5.21
CA GLU A 238 8.46 -4.67 6.06
C GLU A 238 7.13 -4.36 5.37
N ALA A 239 7.02 -3.21 4.71
CA ALA A 239 5.83 -2.82 3.96
C ALA A 239 5.56 -3.81 2.81
N THR A 240 6.60 -4.21 2.08
CA THR A 240 6.47 -5.22 1.00
C THR A 240 6.02 -6.57 1.56
N ARG A 241 6.63 -7.01 2.67
CA ARG A 241 6.24 -8.24 3.37
C ARG A 241 4.79 -8.21 3.80
N ARG A 242 4.32 -7.10 4.39
CA ARG A 242 2.91 -6.91 4.78
C ARG A 242 1.97 -6.95 3.58
N VAL A 243 2.29 -6.28 2.47
CA VAL A 243 1.47 -6.29 1.24
C VAL A 243 1.34 -7.70 0.67
N VAL A 244 2.44 -8.46 0.64
CA VAL A 244 2.47 -9.85 0.15
C VAL A 244 1.70 -10.76 1.11
N PHE A 245 2.02 -10.75 2.40
CA PHE A 245 1.41 -11.60 3.43
C PHE A 245 -0.11 -11.40 3.55
N LEU A 246 -0.55 -10.13 3.52
CA LEU A 246 -1.97 -9.75 3.57
C LEU A 246 -2.63 -9.71 2.19
N ARG A 247 -1.91 -10.04 1.11
CA ARG A 247 -2.41 -10.11 -0.28
C ARG A 247 -3.14 -8.83 -0.74
N LEU A 248 -2.72 -7.67 -0.26
CA LEU A 248 -3.43 -6.39 -0.40
C LEU A 248 -3.54 -5.88 -1.84
N ALA A 249 -2.70 -6.39 -2.75
CA ALA A 249 -2.68 -6.02 -4.16
C ALA A 249 -2.96 -7.21 -5.10
N SER A 250 -3.12 -8.42 -4.56
CA SER A 250 -3.12 -9.66 -5.33
C SER A 250 -4.43 -9.97 -6.06
N VAL A 251 -5.53 -9.31 -5.67
CA VAL A 251 -6.80 -9.37 -6.41
C VAL A 251 -6.72 -8.53 -7.70
N SER A 252 -5.77 -7.60 -7.76
CA SER A 252 -5.61 -6.68 -8.88
C SER A 252 -4.40 -7.01 -9.75
N LEU A 253 -3.33 -7.60 -9.22
CA LEU A 253 -2.09 -7.87 -9.96
C LEU A 253 -1.96 -9.32 -10.45
N PRO A 254 -1.26 -9.56 -11.58
CA PRO A 254 -1.27 -10.86 -12.24
C PRO A 254 -0.43 -11.95 -11.55
N SER A 255 0.54 -11.61 -10.70
CA SER A 255 1.39 -12.59 -9.99
C SER A 255 1.98 -12.05 -8.69
N VAL A 256 2.37 -12.97 -7.77
CA VAL A 256 3.00 -12.61 -6.49
C VAL A 256 4.37 -11.96 -6.70
N ALA A 257 5.18 -12.49 -7.63
CA ALA A 257 6.45 -11.88 -8.00
C ALA A 257 6.25 -10.46 -8.57
N GLY A 258 5.18 -10.24 -9.35
CA GLY A 258 4.84 -8.91 -9.86
C GLY A 258 4.46 -7.92 -8.75
N VAL A 259 3.75 -8.37 -7.71
CA VAL A 259 3.50 -7.56 -6.51
C VAL A 259 4.82 -7.15 -5.85
N GLY A 260 5.73 -8.11 -5.61
CA GLY A 260 7.05 -7.83 -5.03
C GLY A 260 7.86 -6.85 -5.87
N LEU A 261 7.91 -7.07 -7.19
CA LEU A 261 8.64 -6.22 -8.12
C LEU A 261 8.11 -4.78 -8.09
N LEU A 262 6.80 -4.59 -8.23
CA LEU A 262 6.18 -3.26 -8.24
C LEU A 262 6.27 -2.55 -6.89
N MET A 263 6.20 -3.28 -5.79
CA MET A 263 6.40 -2.71 -4.44
C MET A 263 7.82 -2.17 -4.27
N LEU A 264 8.83 -2.97 -4.63
CA LEU A 264 10.23 -2.58 -4.49
C LEU A 264 10.65 -1.53 -5.52
N SER A 265 10.10 -1.55 -6.74
CA SER A 265 10.21 -0.44 -7.70
C SER A 265 9.72 0.88 -7.09
N GLY A 266 8.59 0.84 -6.38
CA GLY A 266 8.06 2.00 -5.68
C GLY A 266 9.01 2.51 -4.62
N ALA A 267 9.59 1.62 -3.80
CA ALA A 267 10.58 1.99 -2.79
C ALA A 267 11.81 2.67 -3.42
N VAL A 268 12.33 2.13 -4.51
CA VAL A 268 13.44 2.75 -5.26
C VAL A 268 13.07 4.17 -5.72
N LEU A 269 11.92 4.33 -6.38
CA LEU A 269 11.50 5.65 -6.89
C LEU A 269 11.23 6.65 -5.76
N CYS A 270 10.63 6.21 -4.65
CA CYS A 270 10.38 7.06 -3.49
C CYS A 270 11.68 7.54 -2.84
N GLY A 271 12.74 6.72 -2.87
CA GLY A 271 14.05 7.04 -2.30
C GLY A 271 14.73 8.25 -2.96
N TRP A 272 14.42 8.57 -4.22
CA TRP A 272 15.01 9.73 -4.90
C TRP A 272 14.50 11.07 -4.40
N THR A 273 13.25 11.12 -3.97
CA THR A 273 12.58 12.37 -3.63
C THR A 273 12.32 12.53 -2.14
N ALA A 274 12.73 11.55 -1.34
CA ALA A 274 12.54 11.54 0.10
C ALA A 274 13.87 11.71 0.86
N PRO A 275 14.12 12.88 1.45
CA PRO A 275 15.37 13.13 2.19
C PRO A 275 15.43 12.42 3.55
N ASP A 276 14.28 11.98 4.07
CA ASP A 276 14.14 11.37 5.38
C ASP A 276 13.13 10.20 5.36
N THR A 277 13.11 9.42 6.44
CA THR A 277 12.29 8.21 6.57
C THR A 277 10.78 8.50 6.58
N GLU A 278 10.35 9.63 7.17
CA GLU A 278 8.94 9.97 7.26
C GLU A 278 8.39 10.37 5.89
N THR A 279 9.10 11.24 5.18
CA THR A 279 8.79 11.60 3.79
C THR A 279 8.80 10.35 2.90
N PHE A 280 9.79 9.47 3.07
CA PHE A 280 9.88 8.21 2.34
C PHE A 280 8.66 7.33 2.58
N GLY A 281 8.29 7.12 3.85
CA GLY A 281 7.13 6.31 4.20
C GLY A 281 5.82 6.91 3.73
N HIS A 282 5.71 8.25 3.68
CA HIS A 282 4.57 8.94 3.10
C HIS A 282 4.44 8.67 1.59
N HIS A 283 5.54 8.84 0.83
CA HIS A 283 5.59 8.52 -0.60
C HIS A 283 5.27 7.04 -0.87
N LEU A 284 5.90 6.13 -0.14
CA LEU A 284 5.69 4.69 -0.29
C LEU A 284 4.25 4.29 0.04
N SER A 285 3.64 4.91 1.06
CA SER A 285 2.21 4.72 1.36
C SER A 285 1.33 5.12 0.17
N GLY A 286 1.60 6.29 -0.45
CA GLY A 286 0.93 6.71 -1.68
C GLY A 286 1.09 5.72 -2.82
N TRP A 287 2.28 5.16 -3.00
CA TRP A 287 2.56 4.13 -4.00
C TRP A 287 1.75 2.85 -3.77
N ILE A 288 1.74 2.35 -2.54
CA ILE A 288 0.97 1.15 -2.15
C ILE A 288 -0.52 1.35 -2.43
N ARG A 289 -1.06 2.55 -2.15
CA ARG A 289 -2.45 2.90 -2.48
C ARG A 289 -2.67 2.88 -3.98
N ALA A 290 -1.78 3.49 -4.76
CA ALA A 290 -1.88 3.52 -6.21
C ALA A 290 -1.85 2.11 -6.83
N LEU A 291 -1.05 1.18 -6.29
CA LEU A 291 -1.00 -0.22 -6.74
C LEU A 291 -2.34 -0.98 -6.62
N ARG A 292 -3.29 -0.50 -5.81
CA ARG A 292 -4.64 -1.09 -5.73
C ARG A 292 -5.53 -0.68 -6.91
N PHE A 293 -5.14 0.34 -7.66
CA PHE A 293 -5.88 0.80 -8.82
C PHE A 293 -5.33 0.13 -10.07
N ARG A 294 -6.15 -0.69 -10.72
CA ARG A 294 -5.81 -1.30 -12.01
C ARG A 294 -5.23 -0.31 -13.02
N PRO A 295 -5.83 0.88 -13.24
CA PRO A 295 -5.27 1.86 -14.15
C PRO A 295 -3.82 2.27 -13.84
N PHE A 296 -3.40 2.28 -12.57
CA PHE A 296 -2.04 2.66 -12.21
C PHE A 296 -1.03 1.58 -12.62
N TRP A 297 -1.18 0.35 -12.12
CA TRP A 297 -0.19 -0.68 -12.38
C TRP A 297 -0.19 -1.17 -13.84
N THR A 298 -1.33 -1.11 -14.55
CA THR A 298 -1.37 -1.46 -15.99
C THR A 298 -0.57 -0.48 -16.85
N ARG A 299 -0.31 0.75 -16.37
CA ARG A 299 0.61 1.67 -17.06
C ARG A 299 2.06 1.21 -16.96
N ILE A 300 2.44 0.61 -15.83
CA ILE A 300 3.79 0.11 -15.59
C ILE A 300 3.98 -1.25 -16.29
N THR A 301 3.07 -2.20 -16.02
CA THR A 301 3.13 -3.58 -16.53
C THR A 301 1.76 -4.00 -17.09
N PRO A 302 1.40 -3.59 -18.34
CA PRO A 302 0.10 -3.87 -18.95
C PRO A 302 -0.16 -5.36 -19.19
N ASP A 303 0.89 -6.15 -19.35
CA ASP A 303 0.83 -7.57 -19.65
C ASP A 303 2.02 -8.33 -19.03
N PRO A 304 1.94 -9.67 -18.96
CA PRO A 304 3.02 -10.49 -18.38
C PRO A 304 4.37 -10.38 -19.08
N ARG A 305 4.42 -10.10 -20.39
CA ARG A 305 5.70 -9.92 -21.11
C ARG A 305 6.36 -8.63 -20.69
N THR A 306 5.60 -7.55 -20.53
CA THR A 306 6.15 -6.29 -20.02
C THR A 306 6.69 -6.44 -18.60
N LEU A 307 6.02 -7.24 -17.75
CA LEU A 307 6.54 -7.56 -16.42
C LEU A 307 7.84 -8.37 -16.48
N SER A 308 7.91 -9.40 -17.34
CA SER A 308 9.13 -10.19 -17.59
C SER A 308 10.28 -9.32 -18.08
N TRP A 309 10.00 -8.45 -19.05
CA TRP A 309 10.98 -7.54 -19.61
C TRP A 309 11.48 -6.55 -18.56
N LEU A 310 10.59 -5.98 -17.73
CA LEU A 310 10.99 -5.10 -16.64
C LEU A 310 11.97 -5.81 -15.69
N ALA A 311 11.64 -7.04 -15.28
CA ALA A 311 12.50 -7.83 -14.40
C ALA A 311 13.82 -8.25 -15.07
N THR A 312 13.80 -8.76 -16.29
CA THR A 312 14.93 -9.53 -16.86
C THR A 312 15.56 -8.94 -18.13
N GLY A 313 14.96 -7.90 -18.71
CA GLY A 313 15.31 -7.36 -20.01
C GLY A 313 14.88 -8.24 -21.21
N ARG A 314 14.16 -9.33 -20.96
CA ARG A 314 13.70 -10.30 -21.98
C ARG A 314 12.17 -10.43 -22.03
#